data_AF-A0A929DU86-F1
#
_entry.id   AF-A0A929DU86-F1
#
_cell.length_a   1.000
_cell.length_b   1.000
_cell.length_c   1.000
_cell.angle_alpha   90.00
_cell.angle_beta   90.00
_cell.angle_gamma   90.00
#
_symmetry.space_group_name_H-M   'P 1'
#
loop_
_entity.id
_entity.type
_entity.pdbx_description
1 polymer ?
#
loop_
_entity_poly.entity_id
_entity_poly.type
_entity_poly.pdbx_seq_one_letter_code
_entity_poly.pdbx_strand_id
1 'polypeptide(L)'
;MDFSTLTVVRPPEVNSSWSLEDHLGTLRVRFSIGRNRYRVKPGLYRLGRPGKDSEVIVTANYKLSFDQVRRSLSGLDAWILVLETYGINVWCAAGKGTFGSDELIRQVRETQLTLYVSHRRLIVPQLGAPGVSAQKVKEASGFSVRFGPVRSEDIKEYISANYKKDEAARTVKFEFKDRLILTAVELANSLRYLFVAFILLLLLSGIHSEGYSFVLMWKAGLNSGLYLLAAYISGAFLAP
;
A
#
# COMPACT_ATOMS: atom_id res chain seq x y z
N MET A 1 -1.53 -34.23 -26.68
CA MET A 1 -2.56 -33.38 -26.06
C MET A 1 -2.80 -32.24 -27.02
N ASP A 2 -4.04 -32.09 -27.50
CA ASP A 2 -4.43 -31.01 -28.40
C ASP A 2 -4.65 -29.73 -27.57
N PHE A 3 -3.77 -28.75 -27.75
CA PHE A 3 -3.81 -27.48 -27.03
C PHE A 3 -4.58 -26.39 -27.78
N SER A 4 -5.20 -26.71 -28.93
CA SER A 4 -5.89 -25.74 -29.80
C SER A 4 -7.19 -25.18 -29.20
N THR A 5 -7.71 -25.79 -28.13
CA THR A 5 -8.96 -25.41 -27.45
C THR A 5 -8.78 -24.79 -26.07
N LEU A 6 -7.54 -24.54 -25.62
CA LEU A 6 -7.30 -23.86 -24.34
C LEU A 6 -7.77 -22.41 -24.41
N THR A 7 -8.93 -22.14 -23.80
CA THR A 7 -9.44 -20.79 -23.66
C THR A 7 -8.62 -20.09 -22.59
N VAL A 8 -7.77 -19.14 -22.99
CA VAL A 8 -7.02 -18.29 -22.06
C VAL A 8 -8.03 -17.57 -21.16
N VAL A 9 -7.96 -17.82 -19.84
CA VAL A 9 -8.88 -17.24 -18.86
C VAL A 9 -8.74 -15.72 -18.90
N ARG A 10 -9.78 -15.00 -19.31
CA ARG A 10 -9.69 -13.53 -19.39
C ARG A 10 -9.50 -12.95 -17.99
N PRO A 11 -8.40 -12.22 -17.72
CA PRO A 11 -8.22 -11.57 -16.44
C PRO A 11 -9.32 -10.53 -16.17
N PRO A 12 -9.71 -10.33 -14.90
CA PRO A 12 -10.72 -9.34 -14.54
C PRO A 12 -10.31 -7.93 -15.00
N GLU A 13 -11.30 -7.19 -15.48
CA GLU A 13 -11.14 -5.79 -15.86
C GLU A 13 -11.23 -4.88 -14.65
N VAL A 14 -10.39 -3.86 -14.63
CA VAL A 14 -10.49 -2.76 -13.68
C VAL A 14 -10.52 -1.42 -14.39
N ASN A 15 -11.22 -0.47 -13.79
CA ASN A 15 -11.33 0.90 -14.30
C ASN A 15 -10.19 1.75 -13.71
N SER A 16 -9.70 2.76 -14.43
CA SER A 16 -8.77 3.74 -13.88
C SER A 16 -9.47 4.79 -13.01
N SER A 17 -10.73 5.10 -13.30
CA SER A 17 -11.55 6.02 -12.51
C SER A 17 -11.91 5.42 -11.16
N TRP A 18 -11.92 6.26 -10.13
CA TRP A 18 -12.36 5.87 -8.80
C TRP A 18 -13.88 6.01 -8.69
N SER A 19 -14.50 4.96 -8.18
CA SER A 19 -15.90 4.98 -7.78
C SER A 19 -16.06 5.69 -6.43
N LEU A 20 -17.29 6.07 -6.08
CA LEU A 20 -17.61 6.56 -4.74
C LEU A 20 -17.21 5.57 -3.64
N GLU A 21 -17.33 4.26 -3.91
CA GLU A 21 -16.89 3.21 -2.99
C GLU A 21 -15.39 3.25 -2.76
N ASP A 22 -14.59 3.53 -3.79
CA ASP A 22 -13.13 3.67 -3.65
C ASP A 22 -12.75 4.89 -2.81
N HIS A 23 -13.44 6.01 -3.01
CA HIS A 23 -13.25 7.22 -2.22
C HIS A 23 -13.62 7.02 -0.75
N LEU A 24 -14.82 6.47 -0.49
CA LEU A 24 -15.30 6.18 0.86
C LEU A 24 -14.45 5.11 1.54
N GLY A 25 -14.06 4.07 0.80
CA GLY A 25 -13.18 3.01 1.25
C GLY A 25 -11.82 3.56 1.67
N THR A 26 -11.25 4.46 0.86
CA THR A 26 -9.99 5.15 1.15
C THR A 26 -10.07 6.00 2.42
N LEU A 27 -11.14 6.78 2.56
CA LEU A 27 -11.36 7.58 3.76
C LEU A 27 -11.50 6.70 5.01
N ARG A 28 -12.31 5.65 4.92
CA ARG A 28 -12.57 4.70 6.00
C ARG A 28 -11.29 4.06 6.53
N VAL A 29 -10.39 3.60 5.65
CA VAL A 29 -9.13 2.94 6.08
C VAL A 29 -8.07 3.92 6.59
N ARG A 30 -8.18 5.21 6.24
CA ARG A 30 -7.37 6.28 6.84
C ARG A 30 -7.78 6.54 8.29
N PHE A 31 -9.06 6.34 8.61
CA PHE A 31 -9.58 6.31 9.98
C PHE A 31 -9.48 4.93 10.65
N SER A 32 -8.61 4.04 10.16
CA SER A 32 -8.34 2.71 10.75
C SER A 32 -9.51 1.72 10.71
N ILE A 33 -10.63 2.07 10.09
CA ILE A 33 -11.82 1.21 10.02
C ILE A 33 -11.62 0.18 8.90
N GLY A 34 -11.56 -1.11 9.26
CA GLY A 34 -11.46 -2.22 8.29
C GLY A 34 -10.14 -2.29 7.51
N ARG A 35 -9.11 -1.51 7.90
CA ARG A 35 -7.81 -1.40 7.21
C ARG A 35 -7.15 -2.75 6.95
N ASN A 36 -7.16 -3.65 7.93
CA ASN A 36 -6.48 -4.96 7.82
C ASN A 36 -7.11 -5.90 6.78
N ARG A 37 -8.36 -5.63 6.37
CA ARG A 37 -9.12 -6.42 5.39
C ARG A 37 -9.30 -5.71 4.05
N TYR A 38 -8.70 -4.53 3.86
CA TYR A 38 -8.87 -3.73 2.65
C TYR A 38 -7.93 -4.20 1.52
N ARG A 39 -8.33 -5.28 0.84
CA ARG A 39 -7.50 -6.01 -0.10
C ARG A 39 -8.22 -6.29 -1.42
N VAL A 40 -7.44 -6.46 -2.48
CA VAL A 40 -7.87 -7.07 -3.74
C VAL A 40 -7.34 -8.51 -3.81
N LYS A 41 -7.92 -9.36 -4.66
CA LYS A 41 -7.37 -10.70 -4.87
C LYS A 41 -6.01 -10.59 -5.58
N PRO A 42 -4.99 -11.36 -5.20
CA PRO A 42 -3.76 -11.46 -5.99
C PRO A 42 -4.05 -12.05 -7.36
N GLY A 43 -3.22 -11.69 -8.34
CA GLY A 43 -3.34 -12.18 -9.71
C GLY A 43 -3.19 -11.09 -10.76
N LEU A 44 -3.52 -11.43 -12.00
CA LEU A 44 -3.42 -10.53 -13.15
C LEU A 44 -4.74 -9.79 -13.36
N TYR A 45 -4.65 -8.50 -13.63
CA TYR A 45 -5.78 -7.63 -13.95
C TYR A 45 -5.49 -6.90 -15.26
N ARG A 46 -6.54 -6.64 -16.05
CA ARG A 46 -6.43 -5.80 -17.23
C ARG A 46 -6.97 -4.41 -16.97
N LEU A 47 -6.21 -3.39 -17.35
CA LEU A 47 -6.65 -2.01 -17.42
C LEU A 47 -6.85 -1.65 -18.90
N GLY A 48 -8.07 -1.32 -19.28
CA GLY A 48 -8.43 -1.08 -20.69
C GLY A 48 -8.38 -2.37 -21.53
N ARG A 49 -7.73 -2.29 -22.69
CA ARG A 49 -7.61 -3.38 -23.69
C ARG A 49 -6.13 -3.73 -23.95
N PRO A 50 -5.40 -4.21 -22.94
CA PRO A 50 -3.97 -4.50 -23.09
C PRO A 50 -3.72 -5.62 -24.10
N GLY A 51 -2.72 -5.39 -24.95
CA GLY A 51 -2.22 -6.33 -25.94
C GLY A 51 -1.00 -7.10 -25.45
N LYS A 52 -0.36 -7.83 -26.38
CA LYS A 52 0.85 -8.61 -26.09
C LYS A 52 2.08 -7.76 -25.81
N ASP A 53 2.08 -6.51 -26.26
CA ASP A 53 3.20 -5.58 -26.08
C ASP A 53 2.92 -4.54 -24.98
N SER A 54 1.76 -4.63 -24.32
CA SER A 54 1.39 -3.76 -23.19
C SER A 54 2.22 -4.05 -21.95
N GLU A 55 2.62 -3.00 -21.24
CA GLU A 55 3.43 -3.12 -20.03
C GLU A 55 2.75 -3.92 -18.91
N VAL A 56 3.58 -4.62 -18.13
CA VAL A 56 3.16 -5.32 -16.92
C VAL A 56 3.65 -4.53 -15.70
N ILE A 57 2.70 -3.95 -14.96
CA ILE A 57 2.95 -3.15 -13.77
C ILE A 57 2.67 -4.00 -12.52
N VAL A 58 3.66 -4.15 -11.66
CA VAL A 58 3.56 -4.97 -10.44
C VAL A 58 3.13 -4.09 -9.26
N THR A 59 2.19 -4.56 -8.45
CA THR A 59 1.77 -3.87 -7.22
C THR A 59 1.37 -4.85 -6.11
N ALA A 60 1.10 -4.32 -4.92
CA ALA A 60 0.67 -5.07 -3.75
C ALA A 60 -0.85 -5.26 -3.72
N ASN A 61 -1.36 -6.32 -3.08
CA ASN A 61 -2.80 -6.55 -2.93
C ASN A 61 -3.49 -5.66 -1.90
N TYR A 62 -2.76 -4.76 -1.24
CA TYR A 62 -3.38 -3.70 -0.46
C TYR A 62 -4.17 -2.76 -1.37
N LYS A 63 -5.48 -2.68 -1.19
CA LYS A 63 -6.37 -2.02 -2.17
C LYS A 63 -6.03 -0.54 -2.40
N LEU A 64 -5.51 0.18 -1.40
CA LEU A 64 -4.99 1.54 -1.62
C LEU A 64 -3.80 1.58 -2.59
N SER A 65 -2.85 0.66 -2.48
CA SER A 65 -1.70 0.59 -3.39
C SER A 65 -2.16 0.23 -4.80
N PHE A 66 -3.08 -0.72 -4.92
CA PHE A 66 -3.69 -1.10 -6.19
C PHE A 66 -4.46 0.06 -6.85
N ASP A 67 -5.31 0.76 -6.07
CA ASP A 67 -6.15 1.86 -6.56
C ASP A 67 -5.34 3.05 -7.06
N GLN A 68 -4.20 3.36 -6.42
CA GLN A 68 -3.29 4.40 -6.90
C GLN A 68 -2.66 4.01 -8.22
N VAL A 69 -2.18 2.77 -8.36
CA VAL A 69 -1.57 2.29 -9.62
C VAL A 69 -2.58 2.35 -10.77
N ARG A 70 -3.76 1.76 -10.64
CA ARG A 70 -4.76 1.77 -11.74
C ARG A 70 -5.19 3.19 -12.13
N ARG A 71 -5.25 4.11 -11.16
CA ARG A 71 -5.60 5.51 -11.40
C ARG A 71 -4.50 6.25 -12.15
N SER A 72 -3.25 6.10 -11.72
CA SER A 72 -2.11 6.73 -12.38
C SER A 72 -1.93 6.26 -13.83
N LEU A 73 -2.35 5.04 -14.14
CA LEU A 73 -2.32 4.47 -15.48
C LEU A 73 -3.53 4.88 -16.36
N SER A 74 -4.36 5.81 -15.92
CA SER A 74 -5.49 6.28 -16.73
C SER A 74 -5.05 6.72 -18.14
N GLY A 75 -5.72 6.19 -19.15
CA GLY A 75 -5.41 6.40 -20.57
C GLY A 75 -4.37 5.44 -21.15
N LEU A 76 -3.86 4.46 -20.38
CA LEU A 76 -2.99 3.39 -20.88
C LEU A 76 -3.67 2.03 -20.82
N ASP A 77 -3.40 1.22 -21.83
CA ASP A 77 -3.73 -0.20 -21.85
C ASP A 77 -2.58 -0.99 -21.22
N ALA A 78 -2.79 -1.52 -20.02
CA ALA A 78 -1.73 -2.17 -19.23
C ALA A 78 -2.22 -3.41 -18.49
N TRP A 79 -1.28 -4.32 -18.23
CA TRP A 79 -1.47 -5.45 -17.32
C TRP A 79 -1.03 -5.05 -15.91
N ILE A 80 -1.85 -5.31 -14.90
CA ILE A 80 -1.51 -5.07 -13.50
C ILE A 80 -1.36 -6.43 -12.80
N LEU A 81 -0.14 -6.78 -12.41
CA LEU A 81 0.16 -8.01 -11.66
C LEU A 81 0.18 -7.69 -10.16
N VAL A 82 -0.77 -8.26 -9.43
CA VAL A 82 -0.98 -8.01 -8.01
C VAL A 82 -0.39 -9.14 -7.17
N LEU A 83 0.57 -8.82 -6.31
CA LEU A 83 1.21 -9.76 -5.40
C LEU A 83 0.44 -9.91 -4.08
N GLU A 84 0.45 -11.10 -3.49
CA GLU A 84 -0.10 -11.34 -2.15
C GLU A 84 0.82 -10.72 -1.10
N THR A 85 0.39 -9.60 -0.51
CA THR A 85 1.11 -8.91 0.56
C THR A 85 0.31 -8.83 1.85
N TYR A 86 -0.76 -9.62 1.96
CA TYR A 86 -1.68 -9.66 3.08
C TYR A 86 -2.21 -8.27 3.46
N GLY A 87 -2.51 -7.45 2.45
CA GLY A 87 -3.04 -6.10 2.66
C GLY A 87 -2.02 -5.12 3.23
N ILE A 88 -0.73 -5.37 3.03
CA ILE A 88 0.36 -4.47 3.38
C ILE A 88 0.81 -3.71 2.12
N ASN A 89 1.08 -2.41 2.24
CA ASN A 89 1.59 -1.60 1.13
C ASN A 89 2.95 -2.12 0.60
N VAL A 90 3.36 -1.67 -0.59
CA VAL A 90 4.59 -2.14 -1.26
C VAL A 90 5.83 -2.02 -0.38
N TRP A 91 6.11 -0.85 0.22
CA TRP A 91 7.36 -0.61 0.95
C TRP A 91 7.47 -1.48 2.21
N CYS A 92 6.43 -1.47 3.05
CA CYS A 92 6.39 -2.29 4.25
C CYS A 92 6.39 -3.78 3.93
N ALA A 93 5.70 -4.19 2.86
CA ALA A 93 5.65 -5.59 2.44
C ALA A 93 7.00 -6.06 1.88
N ALA A 94 7.75 -5.20 1.20
CA ALA A 94 9.07 -5.49 0.68
C ALA A 94 10.08 -5.67 1.83
N GLY A 95 10.07 -4.75 2.82
CA GLY A 95 10.90 -4.90 4.01
C GLY A 95 10.59 -6.14 4.84
N LYS A 96 9.33 -6.61 4.82
CA LYS A 96 8.89 -7.87 5.46
C LYS A 96 9.06 -9.13 4.59
N GLY A 97 9.45 -8.98 3.32
CA GLY A 97 9.64 -10.09 2.37
C GLY A 97 8.37 -10.62 1.68
N THR A 98 7.17 -10.13 2.00
CA THR A 98 5.92 -10.58 1.35
C THR A 98 5.75 -9.99 -0.06
N PHE A 99 6.19 -8.75 -0.27
CA PHE A 99 6.44 -8.22 -1.61
C PHE A 99 7.86 -8.63 -2.01
N GLY A 100 8.02 -9.92 -2.36
CA GLY A 100 9.34 -10.55 -2.54
C GLY A 100 9.53 -11.22 -3.89
N SER A 101 10.78 -11.58 -4.22
CA SER A 101 11.10 -12.33 -5.44
C SER A 101 10.28 -13.61 -5.60
N ASP A 102 10.12 -14.40 -4.52
CA ASP A 102 9.44 -15.69 -4.59
C ASP A 102 7.94 -15.53 -4.88
N GLU A 103 7.29 -14.57 -4.22
CA GLU A 103 5.91 -14.22 -4.50
C GLU A 103 5.74 -13.70 -5.94
N LEU A 104 6.65 -12.84 -6.41
CA LEU A 104 6.61 -12.34 -7.79
C LEU A 104 6.77 -13.47 -8.81
N ILE A 105 7.71 -14.39 -8.60
CA ILE A 105 7.91 -15.57 -9.46
C ILE A 105 6.66 -16.46 -9.44
N ARG A 106 6.09 -16.70 -8.26
CA ARG A 106 4.86 -17.49 -8.09
C ARG A 106 3.71 -16.87 -8.89
N GLN A 107 3.48 -15.57 -8.75
CA GLN A 107 2.41 -14.87 -9.47
C GLN A 107 2.62 -14.89 -11.00
N VAL A 108 3.85 -14.71 -11.48
CA VAL A 108 4.16 -14.84 -12.92
C VAL A 108 3.79 -16.23 -13.46
N ARG A 109 4.04 -17.29 -12.68
CA ARG A 109 3.73 -18.68 -13.06
C ARG A 109 2.24 -18.98 -12.97
N GLU A 110 1.61 -18.67 -11.84
CA GLU A 110 0.19 -18.96 -11.58
C GLU A 110 -0.74 -18.21 -12.54
N THR A 111 -0.40 -16.95 -12.85
CA THR A 111 -1.16 -16.18 -13.83
C THR A 111 -0.85 -16.55 -15.27
N GLN A 112 0.14 -17.43 -15.51
CA GLN A 112 0.60 -17.80 -16.85
C GLN A 112 0.87 -16.57 -17.72
N LEU A 113 1.58 -15.58 -17.15
CA LEU A 113 1.75 -14.25 -17.73
C LEU A 113 2.25 -14.28 -19.20
N THR A 114 3.01 -15.31 -19.55
CA THR A 114 3.55 -15.57 -20.89
C THR A 114 2.49 -15.76 -21.98
N LEU A 115 1.25 -16.08 -21.62
CA LEU A 115 0.13 -16.17 -22.56
C LEU A 115 -0.43 -14.79 -22.96
N TYR A 116 -0.22 -13.78 -22.11
CA TYR A 116 -0.77 -12.43 -22.27
C TYR A 116 0.22 -11.44 -22.85
N VAL A 117 1.53 -11.63 -22.62
CA VAL A 117 2.59 -10.75 -23.11
C VAL A 117 3.68 -11.48 -23.90
N SER A 118 4.11 -10.86 -25.01
CA SER A 118 5.19 -11.34 -25.89
C SER A 118 6.56 -11.11 -25.27
N HIS A 119 6.70 -10.02 -24.52
CA HIS A 119 7.95 -9.60 -23.90
C HIS A 119 8.17 -10.26 -22.52
N ARG A 120 9.34 -9.99 -21.95
CA ARG A 120 9.78 -10.51 -20.65
C ARG A 120 10.25 -9.37 -19.74
N ARG A 121 9.40 -8.36 -19.56
CA ARG A 121 9.70 -7.16 -18.73
C ARG A 121 8.58 -6.96 -17.71
N LEU A 122 8.96 -6.71 -16.46
CA LEU A 122 8.08 -6.36 -15.35
C LEU A 122 8.50 -5.00 -14.80
N ILE A 123 7.56 -4.07 -14.67
CA ILE A 123 7.79 -2.79 -14.00
C ILE A 123 7.42 -2.96 -12.53
N VAL A 124 8.43 -2.97 -11.66
CA VAL A 124 8.29 -3.13 -10.21
C VAL A 124 8.49 -1.78 -9.53
N PRO A 125 7.70 -1.40 -8.50
CA PRO A 125 7.88 -0.11 -7.84
C PRO A 125 9.27 0.04 -7.22
N GLN A 126 9.82 1.25 -7.20
CA GLN A 126 11.16 1.53 -6.65
C GLN A 126 11.29 1.05 -5.18
N LEU A 127 10.26 1.28 -4.36
CA LEU A 127 10.25 0.89 -2.95
C LEU A 127 10.07 -0.62 -2.72
N GLY A 128 9.88 -1.41 -3.79
CA GLY A 128 9.88 -2.86 -3.76
C GLY A 128 11.29 -3.47 -3.83
N ALA A 129 12.32 -2.68 -4.17
CA ALA A 129 13.69 -3.15 -4.35
C ALA A 129 14.28 -3.93 -3.16
N PRO A 130 14.00 -3.58 -1.88
CA PRO A 130 14.50 -4.37 -0.75
C PRO A 130 14.02 -5.82 -0.71
N GLY A 131 12.84 -6.12 -1.28
CA GLY A 131 12.27 -7.48 -1.28
C GLY A 131 12.49 -8.24 -2.60
N VAL A 132 12.77 -7.54 -3.69
CA VAL A 132 12.83 -8.13 -5.04
C VAL A 132 14.25 -8.12 -5.60
N SER A 133 14.87 -9.29 -5.69
CA SER A 133 16.08 -9.52 -6.49
C SER A 133 15.73 -9.70 -7.97
N ALA A 134 16.18 -8.75 -8.80
CA ALA A 134 15.98 -8.80 -10.25
C ALA A 134 16.65 -10.02 -10.91
N GLN A 135 17.82 -10.41 -10.40
CA GLN A 135 18.56 -11.59 -10.88
C GLN A 135 17.78 -12.87 -10.60
N LYS A 136 17.33 -13.08 -9.35
CA LYS A 136 16.55 -14.27 -8.96
C LYS A 136 15.28 -14.41 -9.81
N VAL A 137 14.57 -13.31 -10.05
CA VAL A 137 13.36 -13.31 -10.90
C VAL A 137 13.71 -13.66 -12.34
N LYS A 138 14.81 -13.11 -12.88
CA LYS A 138 15.25 -13.39 -14.25
C LYS A 138 15.62 -14.86 -14.45
N GLU A 139 16.38 -15.44 -13.53
CA GLU A 139 16.78 -16.84 -13.57
C GLU A 139 15.58 -17.79 -13.45
N ALA A 140 14.65 -17.50 -12.53
CA ALA A 140 13.55 -18.42 -12.21
C ALA A 140 12.31 -18.30 -13.13
N SER A 141 12.10 -17.14 -13.76
CA SER A 141 10.90 -16.86 -14.57
C SER A 141 11.20 -16.42 -16.01
N GLY A 142 12.45 -16.06 -16.32
CA GLY A 142 12.83 -15.45 -17.59
C GLY A 142 12.46 -13.97 -17.73
N PHE A 143 11.66 -13.41 -16.81
CA PHE A 143 11.29 -11.99 -16.82
C PHE A 143 12.38 -11.10 -16.22
N SER A 144 12.67 -10.00 -16.91
CA SER A 144 13.54 -8.94 -16.42
C SER A 144 12.75 -7.94 -15.59
N VAL A 145 13.26 -7.60 -14.41
CA VAL A 145 12.68 -6.59 -13.54
C VAL A 145 13.27 -5.22 -13.88
N ARG A 146 12.40 -4.25 -14.13
CA ARG A 146 12.73 -2.83 -14.24
C ARG A 146 12.11 -2.12 -13.04
N PHE A 147 12.94 -1.55 -12.18
CA PHE A 147 12.43 -0.72 -11.09
C PHE A 147 11.92 0.60 -11.67
N GLY A 148 10.61 0.82 -11.58
CA GLY A 148 9.94 2.06 -11.97
C GLY A 148 10.19 3.20 -10.97
N PRO A 149 9.40 4.29 -11.06
CA PRO A 149 9.49 5.42 -10.15
C PRO A 149 8.98 5.10 -8.74
N VAL A 150 9.22 6.01 -7.81
CA VAL A 150 8.70 5.95 -6.43
C VAL A 150 7.18 6.20 -6.40
N ARG A 151 6.72 7.20 -7.16
CA ARG A 151 5.32 7.60 -7.25
C ARG A 151 4.66 6.94 -8.46
N SER A 152 3.43 6.46 -8.31
CA SER A 152 2.76 5.75 -9.42
C SER A 152 2.36 6.68 -10.55
N GLU A 153 2.15 7.97 -10.23
CA GLU A 153 1.83 9.05 -11.16
C GLU A 153 2.86 9.19 -12.28
N ASP A 154 4.14 8.93 -11.97
CA ASP A 154 5.26 9.09 -12.89
C ASP A 154 5.46 7.88 -13.81
N ILE A 155 4.68 6.79 -13.65
CA ILE A 155 4.86 5.55 -14.43
C ILE A 155 4.70 5.81 -15.93
N LYS A 156 3.74 6.67 -16.32
CA LYS A 156 3.49 6.97 -17.74
C LYS A 156 4.67 7.69 -18.38
N GLU A 157 5.19 8.69 -17.67
CA GLU A 157 6.38 9.42 -18.10
C GLU A 157 7.59 8.49 -18.18
N TYR A 158 7.80 7.64 -17.19
CA TYR A 158 8.85 6.62 -17.17
C TYR A 158 8.81 5.69 -18.40
N ILE A 159 7.62 5.25 -18.81
CA ILE A 159 7.44 4.42 -20.01
C ILE A 159 7.77 5.23 -21.28
N SER A 160 7.25 6.46 -21.39
CA SER A 160 7.52 7.33 -22.55
C SER A 160 9.00 7.73 -22.69
N ALA A 161 9.72 7.83 -21.57
CA ALA A 161 11.16 8.10 -21.52
C ALA A 161 12.03 6.84 -21.76
N ASN A 162 11.44 5.77 -22.31
CA ASN A 162 12.11 4.49 -22.57
C ASN A 162 12.80 3.92 -21.31
N TYR A 163 12.08 3.92 -20.19
CA TYR A 163 12.50 3.34 -18.92
C TYR A 163 13.72 4.02 -18.29
N LYS A 164 13.97 5.29 -18.63
CA LYS A 164 14.98 6.13 -17.98
C LYS A 164 14.34 6.88 -16.80
N LYS A 165 15.03 6.90 -15.66
CA LYS A 165 14.59 7.61 -14.45
C LYS A 165 15.51 8.78 -14.20
N ASP A 166 14.94 9.96 -14.08
CA ASP A 166 15.58 11.09 -13.42
C ASP A 166 15.76 10.81 -11.92
N GLU A 167 16.68 11.52 -11.27
CA GLU A 167 16.94 11.41 -9.83
C GLU A 167 15.72 11.82 -9.00
N ALA A 168 14.96 12.82 -9.46
CA ALA A 168 13.71 13.24 -8.82
C ALA A 168 12.69 12.10 -8.69
N ALA A 169 12.58 11.24 -9.71
CA ALA A 169 11.66 10.10 -9.73
C ALA A 169 12.10 8.94 -8.80
N ARG A 170 13.31 9.00 -8.24
CA ARG A 170 13.87 8.01 -7.31
C ARG A 170 13.76 8.42 -5.84
N THR A 171 13.39 9.67 -5.57
CA THR A 171 13.47 10.25 -4.22
C THR A 171 12.10 10.59 -3.65
N VAL A 172 11.84 10.18 -2.40
CA VAL A 172 10.65 10.60 -1.64
C VAL A 172 10.95 11.97 -1.01
N LYS A 173 10.22 13.02 -1.41
CA LYS A 173 10.43 14.39 -0.90
C LYS A 173 9.82 14.65 0.48
N PHE A 174 8.89 13.80 0.92
CA PHE A 174 8.22 13.83 2.23
C PHE A 174 7.86 15.25 2.71
N GLU A 175 7.10 15.96 1.87
CA GLU A 175 6.73 17.36 2.07
C GLU A 175 5.75 17.51 3.24
N PHE A 176 5.48 18.75 3.65
CA PHE A 176 4.55 19.05 4.75
C PHE A 176 3.17 18.39 4.57
N LYS A 177 2.67 18.31 3.33
CA LYS A 177 1.39 17.65 3.02
C LYS A 177 1.45 16.13 3.29
N ASP A 178 2.54 15.46 2.90
CA ASP A 178 2.73 14.03 3.16
C ASP A 178 2.75 13.77 4.67
N ARG A 179 3.47 14.62 5.42
CA ARG A 179 3.54 14.57 6.89
C ARG A 179 2.18 14.74 7.53
N LEU A 180 1.44 15.78 7.16
CA LEU A 180 0.11 16.06 7.72
C LEU A 180 -0.86 14.88 7.50
N ILE A 181 -0.84 14.29 6.30
CA ILE A 181 -1.65 13.13 5.97
C ILE A 181 -1.23 11.91 6.80
N LEU A 182 0.08 11.68 6.98
CA LEU A 182 0.59 10.57 7.77
C LEU A 182 0.22 10.74 9.25
N THR A 183 0.49 11.90 9.84
CA THR A 183 0.15 12.24 11.22
C THR A 183 -1.34 12.04 11.50
N ALA A 184 -2.23 12.46 10.59
CA ALA A 184 -3.67 12.24 10.75
C ALA A 184 -4.04 10.74 10.77
N VAL A 185 -3.41 9.93 9.91
CA VAL A 185 -3.62 8.47 9.90
C VAL A 185 -3.07 7.81 11.17
N GLU A 186 -1.92 8.26 11.66
CA GLU A 186 -1.33 7.77 12.91
C GLU A 186 -2.20 8.12 14.12
N LEU A 187 -2.69 9.37 14.20
CA LEU A 187 -3.65 9.80 15.21
C LEU A 187 -4.89 8.90 15.19
N ALA A 188 -5.49 8.64 14.03
CA ALA A 188 -6.64 7.75 13.94
C ALA A 188 -6.32 6.31 14.41
N ASN A 189 -5.15 5.76 14.05
CA ASN A 189 -4.73 4.42 14.50
C ASN A 189 -4.48 4.35 16.01
N SER A 190 -3.95 5.44 16.59
CA SER A 190 -3.60 5.53 18.00
C SER A 190 -4.79 5.78 18.92
N LEU A 191 -5.89 6.34 18.38
CA LEU A 191 -6.98 6.89 19.19
C LEU A 191 -7.58 5.86 20.14
N ARG A 192 -7.66 4.59 19.72
CA ARG A 192 -8.11 3.49 20.59
C ARG A 192 -7.17 3.26 21.78
N TYR A 193 -5.86 3.37 21.58
CA TYR A 193 -4.86 3.19 22.63
C TYR A 193 -4.84 4.40 23.57
N LEU A 194 -4.99 5.60 23.01
CA LEU A 194 -5.17 6.83 23.78
C LEU A 194 -6.41 6.78 24.65
N PHE A 195 -7.53 6.28 24.12
CA PHE A 195 -8.75 6.12 24.89
C PHE A 195 -8.57 5.14 26.05
N VAL A 196 -7.93 3.98 25.81
CA VAL A 196 -7.62 3.02 26.88
C VAL A 196 -6.68 3.64 27.92
N ALA A 197 -5.62 4.33 27.49
CA ALA A 197 -4.68 5.00 28.39
C ALA A 197 -5.36 6.09 29.23
N PHE A 198 -6.25 6.88 28.61
CA PHE A 198 -7.05 7.89 29.29
C PHE A 198 -7.93 7.27 30.38
N ILE A 199 -8.66 6.19 30.08
CA ILE A 199 -9.50 5.50 31.07
C ILE A 199 -8.64 4.93 32.21
N LEU A 200 -7.49 4.34 31.92
CA LEU A 200 -6.58 3.84 32.95
C LEU A 200 -6.06 4.95 33.86
N LEU A 201 -5.61 6.07 33.29
CA LEU A 201 -5.15 7.23 34.07
C LEU A 201 -6.29 7.85 34.90
N LEU A 202 -7.49 7.94 34.32
CA LEU A 202 -8.69 8.40 35.03
C LEU A 202 -8.96 7.52 36.26
N LEU A 203 -9.00 6.20 36.09
CA LEU A 203 -9.23 5.27 37.19
C LEU A 203 -8.12 5.32 38.24
N LEU A 204 -6.85 5.36 37.83
CA LEU A 204 -5.69 5.42 38.73
C LEU A 204 -5.65 6.73 39.53
N SER A 205 -6.11 7.84 38.96
CA SER A 205 -6.11 9.14 39.64
C SER A 205 -7.03 9.21 40.86
N GLY A 206 -7.95 8.27 41.02
CA GLY A 206 -8.78 8.15 42.21
C GLY A 206 -8.11 7.45 43.40
N ILE A 207 -6.95 6.82 43.21
CA ILE A 207 -6.26 6.06 44.25
C ILE A 207 -5.51 7.03 45.19
N HIS A 208 -5.83 6.98 46.47
CA HIS A 208 -5.17 7.73 47.53
C HIS A 208 -4.83 6.81 48.72
N SER A 209 -3.96 7.27 49.64
CA SER A 209 -3.51 6.49 50.80
C SER A 209 -4.64 6.03 51.75
N GLU A 210 -5.77 6.73 51.72
CA GLU A 210 -6.94 6.46 52.57
C GLU A 210 -8.07 5.71 51.84
N GLY A 211 -7.89 5.37 50.57
CA GLY A 211 -8.89 4.68 49.75
C GLY A 211 -9.14 5.35 48.39
N TYR A 212 -10.32 5.12 47.82
CA TYR A 212 -10.70 5.63 46.49
C TYR A 212 -11.54 6.90 46.57
N SER A 213 -11.12 7.96 45.88
CA SER A 213 -11.84 9.24 45.82
C SER A 213 -12.38 9.52 44.42
N PHE A 214 -13.71 9.53 44.28
CA PHE A 214 -14.40 9.88 43.03
C PHE A 214 -14.18 11.33 42.60
N VAL A 215 -14.03 12.24 43.57
CA VAL A 215 -13.76 13.66 43.29
C VAL A 215 -12.35 13.84 42.72
N LEU A 216 -11.37 13.13 43.28
CA LEU A 216 -9.99 13.14 42.80
C LEU A 216 -9.88 12.47 41.43
N MET A 217 -10.56 11.33 41.26
CA MET A 217 -10.68 10.63 39.97
C MET A 217 -11.12 11.60 38.87
N TRP A 218 -12.17 12.39 39.10
CA TRP A 218 -12.68 13.31 38.09
C TRP A 218 -11.74 14.50 37.88
N LYS A 219 -11.30 15.19 38.94
CA LYS A 219 -10.46 16.39 38.82
C LYS A 219 -9.04 16.09 38.33
N ALA A 220 -8.34 15.19 39.01
CA ALA A 220 -6.96 14.85 38.65
C ALA A 220 -6.92 14.05 37.35
N GLY A 221 -7.84 13.10 37.15
CA GLY A 221 -7.88 12.28 35.95
C GLY A 221 -8.24 13.05 34.68
N LEU A 222 -9.14 14.05 34.74
CA LEU A 222 -9.37 14.96 33.60
C LEU A 222 -8.11 15.77 33.27
N ASN A 223 -7.40 16.29 34.28
CA ASN A 223 -6.15 17.01 34.05
C ASN A 223 -5.06 16.10 33.45
N SER A 224 -4.89 14.87 33.96
CA SER A 224 -3.99 13.87 33.40
C SER A 224 -4.35 13.53 31.95
N GLY A 225 -5.64 13.47 31.63
CA GLY A 225 -6.10 13.27 30.26
C GLY A 225 -5.78 14.44 29.32
N LEU A 226 -5.93 15.68 29.79
CA LEU A 226 -5.52 16.86 29.04
C LEU A 226 -4.01 16.85 28.78
N TYR A 227 -3.19 16.48 29.77
CA TYR A 227 -1.74 16.35 29.58
C TYR A 227 -1.39 15.22 28.60
N LEU A 228 -2.06 14.07 28.68
CA LEU A 228 -1.87 12.98 27.73
C LEU A 228 -2.21 13.42 26.30
N LEU A 229 -3.33 14.12 26.12
CA LEU A 229 -3.74 14.63 24.82
C LEU A 229 -2.75 15.68 24.28
N ALA A 230 -2.32 16.62 25.12
CA ALA A 230 -1.35 17.64 24.76
C ALA A 230 0.01 17.02 24.38
N ALA A 231 0.50 16.06 25.18
CA ALA A 231 1.73 15.33 24.90
C ALA A 231 1.61 14.53 23.59
N TYR A 232 0.46 13.90 23.34
CA TYR A 232 0.24 13.14 22.12
C TYR A 232 0.18 14.02 20.88
N ILE A 233 -0.57 15.13 20.91
CA ILE A 233 -0.64 16.07 19.78
C ILE A 233 0.74 16.70 19.53
N SER A 234 1.43 17.11 20.59
CA SER A 234 2.80 17.63 20.49
C SER A 234 3.73 16.60 19.84
N GLY A 235 3.74 15.35 20.32
CA GLY A 235 4.54 14.28 19.75
C GLY A 235 4.17 13.94 18.30
N ALA A 236 2.90 14.01 17.94
CA ALA A 236 2.43 13.65 16.60
C ALA A 236 2.72 14.74 15.54
N PHE A 237 2.76 16.01 15.92
CA PHE A 237 2.90 17.14 14.98
C PHE A 237 4.23 17.88 15.08
N LEU A 238 4.89 17.88 16.24
CA LEU A 238 6.14 18.62 16.48
C LEU A 238 7.38 17.73 16.50
N ALA A 239 7.23 16.41 16.65
CA ALA A 239 8.35 15.48 16.52
C ALA A 239 8.65 15.21 15.02
N PRO A 240 9.94 15.16 14.64
CA PRO A 240 10.37 14.98 13.24
C PRO A 240 10.10 13.58 12.68
#